data_AF-A0A5A7V626-F1
#
_entry.id   AF-A0A5A7V626-F1
#
_cell.length_a   1.000
_cell.length_b   1.000
_cell.length_c   1.000
_cell.angle_alpha   90.00
_cell.angle_beta   90.00
_cell.angle_gamma   90.00
#
_symmetry.space_group_name_H-M   'P 1'
#
loop_
_entity.id
_entity.type
_entity.pdbx_description
1 polymer ?
#
loop_
_entity_poly.entity_id
_entity_poly.type
_entity_poly.pdbx_seq_one_letter_code
_entity_poly.pdbx_strand_id
1 'polypeptide(L)'
;MLTKKMIFGLPFDGWAWKLERSYNHNVFSPAQGPAQGQNISMEGLIEYRNIKKFIVDNNNNATNVLIDHKYPIAYTHCDNTWIAYESEESITAKIAKVKINLAMLGYFVSNIAAHDDHDSLSKAASREWRKSYGYYWW
;
A
#
# COMPACT_ATOMS: atom_id res chain seq x y z
N MET A 1 -10.44 -1.23 28.43
CA MET A 1 -10.41 -1.30 26.95
C MET A 1 -9.34 -0.37 26.40
N LEU A 2 -8.12 -0.87 26.16
CA LEU A 2 -6.99 -0.07 25.64
C LEU A 2 -7.14 0.27 24.14
N THR A 3 -7.92 -0.51 23.39
CA THR A 3 -8.13 -0.37 21.94
C THR A 3 -8.79 0.95 21.53
N LYS A 4 -9.62 1.56 22.40
CA LYS A 4 -10.24 2.89 22.15
C LYS A 4 -9.27 4.07 22.27
N LYS A 5 -7.99 3.82 22.53
CA LYS A 5 -6.92 4.83 22.48
C LYS A 5 -5.92 4.58 21.36
N MET A 6 -6.08 3.51 20.59
CA MET A 6 -5.18 3.16 19.49
C MET A 6 -5.67 3.76 18.18
N ILE A 7 -4.74 4.35 17.43
CA ILE A 7 -4.96 4.89 16.08
C ILE A 7 -4.00 4.14 15.13
N PHE A 8 -4.54 3.60 14.04
CA PHE A 8 -3.76 2.84 13.06
C PHE A 8 -3.08 3.77 12.03
N GLY A 9 -1.78 3.64 11.82
CA GLY A 9 -1.06 4.42 10.80
C GLY A 9 -1.11 3.74 9.43
N LEU A 10 -1.41 4.52 8.39
CA LEU A 10 -1.37 4.10 6.98
C LEU A 10 -0.24 4.84 6.23
N PRO A 11 0.70 4.13 5.62
CA PRO A 11 1.73 4.76 4.79
C PRO A 11 1.18 5.06 3.39
N PHE A 12 1.37 6.30 2.94
CA PHE A 12 1.16 6.70 1.54
C PHE A 12 2.47 6.72 0.74
N ASP A 13 3.55 6.31 1.37
CA ASP A 13 4.82 6.05 0.71
C ASP A 13 5.01 4.54 0.54
N GLY A 14 5.73 4.16 -0.50
CA GLY A 14 6.19 2.82 -0.76
C GLY A 14 7.72 2.73 -0.71
N TRP A 15 8.21 1.52 -0.93
CA TRP A 15 9.63 1.21 -0.94
C TRP A 15 9.96 0.39 -2.18
N ALA A 16 11.01 0.81 -2.87
CA ALA A 16 11.48 0.21 -4.11
C ALA A 16 12.78 -0.57 -3.85
N TRP A 17 12.79 -1.84 -4.23
CA TRP A 17 13.93 -2.74 -4.13
C TRP A 17 14.38 -3.20 -5.51
N LYS A 18 15.69 -3.34 -5.66
CA LYS A 18 16.29 -3.96 -6.83
C LYS A 18 16.30 -5.48 -6.64
N LEU A 19 15.45 -6.20 -7.37
CA LEU A 19 15.46 -7.66 -7.40
C LEU A 19 16.79 -8.19 -7.93
N GLU A 20 17.24 -9.31 -7.39
CA GLU A 20 18.37 -10.05 -7.95
C GLU A 20 18.01 -10.63 -9.34
N ARG A 21 16.78 -11.13 -9.49
CA ARG A 21 16.24 -11.71 -10.71
C ARG A 21 14.80 -11.24 -10.94
N SER A 22 14.52 -10.66 -12.09
CA SER A 22 13.19 -10.11 -12.42
C SER A 22 12.05 -11.15 -12.39
N TYR A 23 12.33 -12.39 -12.80
CA TYR A 23 11.34 -13.48 -12.75
C TYR A 23 11.00 -13.95 -11.33
N ASN A 24 11.81 -13.59 -10.33
CA ASN A 24 11.54 -13.84 -8.91
C ASN A 24 10.99 -12.55 -8.30
N HIS A 25 9.68 -12.37 -8.30
CA HIS A 25 9.06 -11.09 -7.96
C HIS A 25 7.92 -11.19 -6.93
N ASN A 26 7.87 -12.28 -6.18
CA ASN A 26 6.93 -12.45 -5.07
C ASN A 26 7.44 -11.71 -3.82
N VAL A 27 6.56 -11.56 -2.83
CA VAL A 27 6.98 -11.06 -1.51
C VAL A 27 8.09 -11.96 -0.96
N PHE A 28 9.16 -11.36 -0.44
CA PHE A 28 10.41 -11.99 0.01
C PHE A 28 11.34 -12.54 -1.09
N SER A 29 11.16 -12.17 -2.35
CA SER A 29 12.17 -12.41 -3.38
C SER A 29 13.53 -11.77 -3.02
N PRO A 30 14.66 -12.41 -3.38
CA PRO A 30 15.99 -11.85 -3.16
C PRO A 30 16.18 -10.49 -3.83
N ALA A 31 16.78 -9.55 -3.09
CA ALA A 31 17.03 -8.18 -3.53
C ALA A 31 18.45 -7.73 -3.21
N GLN A 32 18.96 -6.78 -3.98
CA GLN A 32 20.31 -6.20 -3.90
C GLN A 32 20.29 -4.80 -3.28
N GLY A 33 19.31 -4.52 -2.42
CA GLY A 33 19.12 -3.22 -1.79
C GLY A 33 18.11 -2.32 -2.53
N PRO A 34 18.13 -1.00 -2.25
CA PRO A 34 17.21 -0.05 -2.85
C PRO A 34 17.30 0.01 -4.38
N ALA A 35 16.16 0.02 -5.05
CA ALA A 35 16.11 0.35 -6.48
C ALA A 35 16.45 1.83 -6.68
N GLN A 36 16.99 2.15 -7.85
CA GLN A 36 17.24 3.52 -8.27
C GLN A 36 16.40 3.80 -9.51
N GLY A 37 15.85 5.00 -9.61
CA GLY A 37 14.97 5.37 -10.72
C GLY A 37 14.35 6.74 -10.51
N GLN A 38 13.52 7.15 -11.46
CA GLN A 38 12.82 8.42 -11.38
C GLN A 38 11.95 8.48 -10.11
N ASN A 39 12.12 9.56 -9.32
CA ASN A 39 11.37 9.83 -8.10
C ASN A 39 11.50 8.76 -6.98
N ILE A 40 12.50 7.88 -7.08
CA ILE A 40 12.88 6.94 -6.03
C ILE A 40 14.06 7.56 -5.27
N SER A 41 13.98 7.66 -3.94
CA SER A 41 15.08 8.15 -3.11
C SER A 41 16.29 7.20 -3.14
N MET A 42 17.43 7.65 -2.64
CA MET A 42 18.62 6.79 -2.53
C MET A 42 18.36 5.54 -1.67
N GLU A 43 17.48 5.66 -0.68
CA GLU A 43 17.05 4.60 0.23
C GLU A 43 15.89 3.76 -0.33
N GLY A 44 15.36 4.11 -1.50
CA GLY A 44 14.26 3.40 -2.17
C GLY A 44 12.87 3.94 -1.81
N LEU A 45 12.75 5.01 -1.04
CA LEU A 45 11.45 5.62 -0.73
C LEU A 45 10.81 6.17 -2.00
N ILE A 46 9.52 5.94 -2.19
CA ILE A 46 8.76 6.49 -3.32
C ILE A 46 7.34 6.86 -2.89
N GLU A 47 6.93 8.10 -3.19
CA GLU A 47 5.58 8.58 -2.89
C GLU A 47 4.52 7.86 -3.74
N TYR A 48 3.33 7.59 -3.19
CA TYR A 48 2.25 6.88 -3.90
C TYR A 48 1.90 7.49 -5.28
N ARG A 49 1.91 8.82 -5.42
CA ARG A 49 1.72 9.46 -6.74
C ARG A 49 2.72 8.97 -7.79
N ASN A 50 3.97 8.77 -7.37
CA ASN A 50 5.07 8.36 -8.24
C ASN A 50 5.01 6.86 -8.52
N ILE A 51 4.46 6.07 -7.59
CA ILE A 51 4.15 4.65 -7.82
C ILE A 51 3.06 4.51 -8.88
N LYS A 52 1.98 5.30 -8.80
CA LYS A 52 0.93 5.33 -9.83
C LYS A 52 1.50 5.73 -11.19
N LYS A 53 2.38 6.74 -11.23
CA LYS A 53 3.09 7.13 -12.44
C LYS A 53 3.98 6.00 -12.98
N PHE A 54 4.74 5.33 -12.13
CA PHE A 54 5.57 4.18 -12.50
C PHE A 54 4.72 3.06 -13.15
N ILE A 55 3.56 2.74 -12.57
CA ILE A 55 2.66 1.71 -13.13
C ILE A 55 2.15 2.13 -14.52
N VAL A 56 1.72 3.39 -14.68
CA VAL A 56 1.20 3.90 -15.96
C VAL A 56 2.29 3.94 -17.02
N ASP A 57 3.47 4.48 -16.69
CA ASP A 57 4.59 4.61 -17.61
C ASP A 57 5.12 3.23 -18.08
N ASN A 58 4.88 2.17 -17.29
CA ASN A 58 5.32 0.80 -17.58
C ASN A 58 4.16 -0.17 -17.89
N ASN A 59 2.96 0.30 -18.20
CA ASN A 59 1.72 -0.51 -18.20
C ASN A 59 1.74 -1.77 -19.10
N ASN A 60 2.64 -1.84 -20.10
CA ASN A 60 2.79 -3.01 -20.97
C ASN A 60 3.75 -4.08 -20.41
N ASN A 61 4.58 -3.72 -19.43
CA ASN A 61 5.67 -4.56 -18.90
C ASN A 61 5.57 -4.76 -17.38
N ALA A 62 4.81 -3.92 -16.69
CA ALA A 62 4.65 -3.99 -15.25
C ALA A 62 3.59 -5.02 -14.84
N THR A 63 3.91 -5.87 -13.87
CA THR A 63 2.90 -6.65 -13.16
C THR A 63 2.53 -5.90 -11.90
N ASN A 64 1.25 -5.56 -11.75
CA ASN A 64 0.74 -4.89 -10.58
C ASN A 64 -0.21 -5.80 -9.78
N VAL A 65 0.14 -6.07 -8.53
CA VAL A 65 -0.66 -6.85 -7.58
C VAL A 65 -1.26 -5.89 -6.56
N LEU A 66 -2.57 -5.70 -6.66
CA LEU A 66 -3.30 -4.74 -5.82
C LEU A 66 -3.46 -5.21 -4.38
N ILE A 67 -3.42 -6.51 -4.10
CA ILE A 67 -3.36 -7.04 -2.74
C ILE A 67 -2.79 -8.45 -2.77
N ASP A 68 -1.76 -8.71 -1.96
CA ASP A 68 -1.28 -10.07 -1.72
C ASP A 68 -2.12 -10.73 -0.60
N HIS A 69 -2.58 -11.96 -0.86
CA HIS A 69 -3.50 -12.66 0.04
C HIS A 69 -2.84 -13.14 1.34
N LYS A 70 -1.53 -13.35 1.34
CA LYS A 70 -0.78 -13.81 2.51
C LYS A 70 -0.24 -12.62 3.32
N TYR A 71 0.21 -11.58 2.64
CA TYR A 71 0.71 -10.34 3.22
C TYR A 71 -0.11 -9.18 2.65
N PRO A 72 -1.00 -8.54 3.41
CA PRO A 72 -1.97 -7.58 2.88
C PRO A 72 -1.31 -6.24 2.49
N ILE A 73 -0.46 -6.27 1.46
CA ILE A 73 0.22 -5.16 0.83
C ILE A 73 -0.06 -5.22 -0.67
N ALA A 74 0.11 -4.09 -1.36
CA ALA A 74 0.22 -4.08 -2.80
C ALA A 74 1.68 -4.09 -3.21
N TYR A 75 1.96 -4.57 -4.42
CA TYR A 75 3.26 -4.38 -5.04
C TYR A 75 3.17 -4.34 -6.55
N THR A 76 4.07 -3.58 -7.17
CA THR A 76 4.26 -3.58 -8.62
C THR A 76 5.72 -3.93 -8.93
N HIS A 77 5.97 -4.58 -10.06
CA HIS A 77 7.32 -4.76 -10.56
C HIS A 77 7.41 -4.47 -12.04
N CYS A 78 8.56 -3.97 -12.48
CA CYS A 78 8.96 -3.91 -13.89
C CYS A 78 10.49 -4.10 -13.93
N ASP A 79 10.96 -4.98 -14.82
CA ASP A 79 12.35 -5.43 -14.86
C ASP A 79 12.83 -5.89 -13.46
N ASN A 80 13.93 -5.31 -12.97
CA ASN A 80 14.46 -5.60 -11.64
C ASN A 80 13.96 -4.63 -10.57
N THR A 81 13.05 -3.71 -10.87
CA THR A 81 12.48 -2.79 -9.87
C THR A 81 11.19 -3.36 -9.32
N TRP A 82 11.14 -3.57 -8.00
CA TRP A 82 9.97 -4.06 -7.28
C TRP A 82 9.58 -3.07 -6.19
N ILE A 83 8.32 -2.64 -6.15
CA ILE A 83 7.85 -1.56 -5.28
C ILE A 83 6.71 -2.08 -4.42
N ALA A 84 6.90 -2.16 -3.10
CA ALA A 84 5.79 -2.39 -2.15
C ALA A 84 5.11 -1.07 -1.81
N TYR A 85 3.79 -1.11 -1.68
CA TYR A 85 2.99 0.07 -1.33
C TYR A 85 1.61 -0.32 -0.78
N GLU A 86 0.79 0.68 -0.48
CA GLU A 86 -0.63 0.52 -0.19
C GLU A 86 -1.48 0.90 -1.42
N SER A 87 -2.27 -0.03 -1.92
CA SER A 87 -3.36 0.21 -2.87
C SER A 87 -4.68 0.57 -2.15
N GLU A 88 -5.69 0.96 -2.93
CA GLU A 88 -7.06 1.12 -2.42
C GLU A 88 -7.60 -0.19 -1.81
N GLU A 89 -7.28 -1.35 -2.39
CA GLU A 89 -7.71 -2.67 -1.93
C GLU A 89 -7.06 -3.04 -0.59
N SER A 90 -5.74 -2.87 -0.48
CA SER A 90 -4.99 -3.19 0.74
C SER A 90 -5.38 -2.26 1.91
N ILE A 91 -5.59 -0.97 1.66
CA ILE A 91 -6.12 -0.03 2.65
C ILE A 91 -7.52 -0.41 3.09
N THR A 92 -8.41 -0.73 2.14
CA THR A 92 -9.78 -1.14 2.44
C THR A 92 -9.76 -2.37 3.35
N ALA A 93 -8.96 -3.39 3.02
CA ALA A 93 -8.83 -4.59 3.85
C ALA A 93 -8.27 -4.29 5.25
N LYS A 94 -7.25 -3.43 5.35
CA LYS A 94 -6.68 -3.01 6.65
C LYS A 94 -7.68 -2.25 7.49
N ILE A 95 -8.38 -1.28 6.91
CA ILE A 95 -9.39 -0.47 7.59
C ILE A 95 -10.53 -1.34 8.13
N ALA A 96 -11.03 -2.28 7.32
CA ALA A 96 -12.03 -3.25 7.78
C ALA A 96 -11.53 -4.04 9.00
N LYS A 97 -10.32 -4.58 8.93
CA LYS A 97 -9.72 -5.36 10.02
C LYS A 97 -9.53 -4.55 11.31
N VAL A 98 -8.98 -3.34 11.22
CA VAL A 98 -8.75 -2.50 12.42
C VAL A 98 -10.05 -2.03 13.06
N LYS A 99 -11.09 -1.80 12.25
CA LYS A 99 -12.41 -1.39 12.74
C LYS A 99 -13.18 -2.55 13.35
N ILE A 100 -13.32 -3.66 12.63
CA ILE A 100 -14.18 -4.80 13.02
C ILE A 100 -13.49 -5.67 14.07
N ASN A 101 -12.23 -6.08 13.81
CA ASN A 101 -11.57 -7.09 14.64
C ASN A 101 -10.83 -6.49 15.83
N LEU A 102 -10.27 -5.28 15.68
CA LEU A 102 -9.46 -4.65 16.72
C LEU A 102 -10.18 -3.52 17.46
N ALA A 103 -11.32 -3.06 16.95
CA ALA A 103 -12.16 -2.01 17.53
C ALA A 103 -11.37 -0.73 17.90
N MET A 104 -10.36 -0.38 17.08
CA MET A 104 -9.50 0.80 17.26
C MET A 104 -10.30 2.11 17.19
N LEU A 105 -9.71 3.20 17.70
CA LEU A 105 -10.36 4.52 17.70
C LEU A 105 -10.47 5.13 16.29
N GLY A 106 -9.46 4.90 15.46
CA GLY A 106 -9.34 5.54 14.17
C GLY A 106 -8.09 5.10 13.42
N TYR A 107 -7.79 5.85 12.36
CA TYR A 107 -6.56 5.75 11.60
C TYR A 107 -6.01 7.15 11.31
N PHE A 108 -4.72 7.23 10.98
CA PHE A 108 -4.08 8.42 10.42
C PHE A 108 -3.25 8.02 9.20
N VAL A 109 -2.88 9.00 8.38
CA VAL A 109 -2.11 8.77 7.15
C VAL A 109 -0.76 9.47 7.25
N SER A 110 0.29 8.80 6.79
CA SER A 110 1.66 9.32 6.73
C SER A 110 2.24 9.08 5.33
N ASN A 111 2.50 10.09 4.51
CA ASN A 111 2.13 11.49 4.69
C ASN A 111 1.19 11.94 3.57
N ILE A 112 0.30 12.90 3.86
CA ILE A 112 -0.71 13.36 2.89
C ILE A 112 -0.07 13.97 1.63
N ALA A 113 1.16 14.48 1.74
CA ALA A 113 1.89 15.04 0.62
C ALA A 113 2.48 13.97 -0.31
N ALA A 114 2.38 12.67 -0.02
CA ALA A 114 2.74 11.59 -0.96
C ALA A 114 1.57 11.14 -1.85
N HIS A 115 0.37 11.66 -1.57
CA HIS A 115 -0.88 11.23 -2.18
C HIS A 115 -0.97 11.61 -3.68
N ASP A 116 -1.77 10.85 -4.44
CA ASP A 116 -2.14 11.21 -5.82
C ASP A 116 -3.13 12.38 -5.89
N ASP A 117 -3.31 12.94 -7.08
CA ASP A 117 -4.15 14.12 -7.32
C ASP A 117 -5.66 13.85 -7.17
N HIS A 118 -6.06 12.62 -6.85
CA HIS A 118 -7.46 12.19 -6.80
C HIS A 118 -7.92 11.80 -5.40
N ASP A 119 -7.07 11.92 -4.37
CA ASP A 119 -7.37 11.48 -3.00
C ASP A 119 -7.81 10.00 -2.90
N SER A 120 -7.44 9.15 -3.87
CA SER A 120 -7.79 7.73 -3.95
C SER A 120 -7.63 6.94 -2.65
N LEU A 121 -6.45 6.90 -2.02
CA LEU A 121 -6.21 6.14 -0.78
C LEU A 121 -7.01 6.71 0.40
N SER A 122 -7.07 8.05 0.53
CA SER A 122 -7.84 8.72 1.58
C SER A 122 -9.35 8.46 1.43
N LYS A 123 -9.88 8.51 0.20
CA LYS A 123 -11.28 8.21 -0.12
C LYS A 123 -11.59 6.74 0.15
N ALA A 124 -10.71 5.81 -0.23
CA ALA A 124 -10.86 4.39 0.07
C ALA A 124 -10.93 4.13 1.58
N ALA A 125 -9.98 4.67 2.35
CA ALA A 125 -9.96 4.54 3.80
C ALA A 125 -11.22 5.13 4.46
N SER A 126 -11.61 6.34 4.06
CA SER A 126 -12.76 7.04 4.63
C SER A 126 -14.09 6.34 4.33
N ARG A 127 -14.25 5.87 3.09
CA ARG A 127 -15.42 5.11 2.66
C ARG A 127 -15.55 3.83 3.47
N GLU A 128 -14.46 3.09 3.65
CA GLU A 128 -14.48 1.85 4.42
C GLU A 128 -14.75 2.10 5.90
N TRP A 129 -14.14 3.12 6.49
CA TRP A 129 -14.34 3.46 7.90
C TRP A 129 -15.79 3.86 8.20
N ARG A 130 -16.51 4.46 7.24
CA ARG A 130 -17.92 4.86 7.41
C ARG A 130 -18.91 3.71 7.26
N LYS A 131 -18.53 2.57 6.68
CA LYS A 131 -19.43 1.41 6.54
C LYS A 131 -19.96 0.99 7.92
N SER A 132 -21.27 0.93 8.08
CA SER A 132 -21.88 0.22 9.19
C SER A 132 -21.74 -1.27 8.92
N TYR A 133 -20.94 -1.94 9.75
CA TYR A 133 -21.00 -3.39 9.80
C TYR A 133 -22.20 -3.71 10.67
N GLY A 134 -23.32 -4.04 10.04
CA GLY A 134 -24.48 -4.54 10.77
C GLY A 134 -24.05 -5.76 11.58
N TYR A 135 -24.27 -5.73 12.89
CA TYR A 135 -24.23 -6.94 13.68
C TYR A 135 -25.47 -7.74 13.29
N TYR A 136 -25.34 -8.65 12.33
CA TYR A 136 -26.39 -9.63 12.08
C TYR A 136 -26.40 -10.59 13.26
N TRP A 137 -27.31 -10.34 14.19
CA TRP A 137 -27.72 -11.29 15.21
C TRP A 137 -28.97 -12.00 14.71
N TRP A 138 -28.78 -13.15 14.08
CA TRP A 138 -29.73 -14.26 14.04
C TRP A 138 -28.96 -15.57 13.81
#